data_AF-T1BHU2-F1
#
_entry.id   AF-T1BHU2-F1
#
_cell.length_a   1.000
_cell.length_b   1.000
_cell.length_c   1.000
_cell.angle_alpha   90.00
_cell.angle_beta   90.00
_cell.angle_gamma   90.00
#
_symmetry.space_group_name_H-M   'P 1'
#
loop_
_entity.id
_entity.type
_entity.pdbx_description
1 polymer ?
#
loop_
_entity_poly.entity_id
_entity_poly.type
_entity_poly.pdbx_seq_one_letter_code
_entity_poly.pdbx_strand_id
1 'polypeptide(L)'
;MGLPATDLVSAGVTLSRNVVAAAIIDEVTQGLCRFEREALRPFIEEWRVADVLRGTQIDVQTTAGVARGLARGIDLHGALLVETPQGVRRFISGEVTVRPVS
;
A
#
# COMPACT_ATOMS: atom_id res chain seq x y z
N MET A 1 9.06 3.91 -16.00
CA MET A 1 10.09 4.34 -15.04
C MET A 1 9.39 4.54 -13.71
N GLY A 2 9.88 3.95 -12.62
CA GLY A 2 9.33 4.20 -11.28
C GLY A 2 9.64 5.63 -10.83
N LEU A 3 8.99 6.09 -9.75
CA LEU A 3 9.40 7.33 -9.09
C LEU A 3 10.87 7.20 -8.62
N PRO A 4 11.66 8.29 -8.67
CA PRO A 4 13.01 8.26 -8.12
C PRO A 4 12.95 7.95 -6.62
N ALA A 5 13.92 7.20 -6.12
CA ALA A 5 14.07 7.02 -4.68
C ALA A 5 14.35 8.36 -4.00
N THR A 6 13.89 8.50 -2.76
CA THR A 6 14.18 9.64 -1.87
C THR A 6 14.64 9.12 -0.51
N ASP A 7 15.04 10.03 0.38
CA ASP A 7 15.56 9.71 1.71
C ASP A 7 14.96 10.62 2.79
N LEU A 8 15.09 10.20 4.05
CA LEU A 8 14.53 10.93 5.19
C LEU A 8 15.16 12.33 5.37
N VAL A 9 16.45 12.50 5.05
CA VAL A 9 17.15 13.79 5.19
C VAL A 9 16.59 14.78 4.18
N SER A 10 16.39 14.36 2.94
CA SER A 10 15.74 15.13 1.87
C SER A 10 14.30 15.49 2.22
N ALA A 11 13.63 14.71 3.08
CA ALA A 11 12.30 14.98 3.61
C ALA A 11 12.30 15.86 4.90
N GLY A 12 13.48 16.36 5.34
CA GLY A 12 13.61 17.22 6.51
C GLY A 12 13.70 16.47 7.85
N VAL A 13 13.84 15.15 7.83
CA VAL A 13 13.92 14.31 9.03
C VAL A 13 15.38 13.96 9.31
N THR A 14 15.90 14.44 10.44
CA THR A 14 17.26 14.11 10.92
C THR A 14 17.19 13.31 12.22
N LEU A 15 17.32 11.99 12.10
CA LEU A 15 17.31 11.05 13.22
C LEU A 15 18.49 10.07 13.10
N SER A 16 18.97 9.57 14.25
CA SER A 16 19.97 8.51 14.21
C SER A 16 19.35 7.21 13.68
N ARG A 17 20.14 6.43 12.94
CA ARG A 17 19.69 5.12 12.43
C ARG A 17 19.21 4.19 13.54
N ASN A 18 19.86 4.23 14.71
CA ASN A 18 19.50 3.39 15.85
C ASN A 18 18.12 3.77 16.42
N VAL A 19 17.79 5.06 16.47
CA VAL A 19 16.46 5.52 16.91
C VAL A 19 15.38 5.06 15.92
N VAL A 20 15.62 5.24 14.62
CA VAL A 20 14.67 4.78 13.58
C VAL A 20 14.49 3.26 13.63
N ALA A 21 15.59 2.50 13.73
CA ALA A 21 15.54 1.05 13.81
C ALA A 21 14.79 0.56 15.06
N ALA A 22 15.06 1.14 16.23
CA ALA A 22 14.38 0.78 17.47
C ALA A 22 12.87 1.04 17.38
N ALA A 23 12.47 2.21 16.85
CA ALA A 23 11.06 2.56 16.68
C ALA A 23 10.34 1.62 15.70
N ILE A 24 10.96 1.30 14.56
CA ILE A 24 10.39 0.36 13.59
C ILE A 24 10.23 -1.03 14.22
N ILE A 25 11.26 -1.53 14.91
CA ILE A 25 11.21 -2.87 15.53
C ILE A 25 10.11 -2.94 16.59
N ASP A 26 10.00 -1.93 17.44
CA ASP A 26 8.98 -1.87 18.49
C ASP A 26 7.57 -1.87 17.88
N GLU A 27 7.30 -0.95 16.96
CA GLU A 27 5.98 -0.81 16.32
C GLU A 27 5.59 -2.05 15.51
N VAL A 28 6.52 -2.61 14.73
CA VAL A 28 6.25 -3.82 13.94
C VAL A 28 5.98 -5.02 14.84
N THR A 29 6.71 -5.17 15.95
CA THR A 29 6.49 -6.29 16.88
C THR A 29 5.11 -6.20 17.53
N GLN A 30 4.72 -5.01 18.01
CA GLN A 30 3.40 -4.78 18.58
C GLN A 30 2.29 -4.98 17.54
N GLY A 31 2.50 -4.46 16.33
CA GLY A 31 1.60 -4.62 15.18
C GLY A 31 1.40 -6.08 14.79
N LEU A 32 2.46 -6.89 14.71
CA LEU A 32 2.37 -8.31 14.40
C LEU A 32 1.56 -9.08 15.45
N CYS A 33 1.78 -8.82 16.74
CA CYS A 33 0.98 -9.44 17.80
C CYS A 33 -0.51 -9.10 17.69
N ARG A 34 -0.85 -7.88 17.28
CA ARG A 34 -2.25 -7.47 17.04
C ARG A 34 -2.83 -8.12 15.78
N PHE A 35 -2.05 -8.14 14.70
CA PHE A 35 -2.44 -8.72 13.43
C PHE A 35 -2.74 -10.22 13.55
N GLU A 36 -1.98 -10.97 14.34
CA GLU A 36 -2.23 -12.39 14.58
C GLU A 36 -3.65 -12.68 15.10
N ARG A 37 -4.19 -11.77 15.94
CA ARG A 37 -5.51 -11.94 16.58
C ARG A 37 -6.66 -11.32 15.78
N GLU A 38 -6.41 -10.17 15.17
CA GLU A 38 -7.46 -9.30 14.62
C GLU A 38 -7.38 -9.15 13.09
N ALA A 39 -6.36 -9.76 12.48
CA ALA A 39 -5.99 -9.59 11.08
C ALA A 39 -5.84 -8.10 10.72
N LEU A 40 -6.31 -7.70 9.54
CA LEU A 40 -6.11 -6.34 9.02
C LEU A 40 -7.09 -5.31 9.59
N ARG A 41 -8.22 -5.75 10.18
CA ARG A 41 -9.29 -4.89 10.69
C ARG A 41 -8.80 -3.66 11.46
N PRO A 42 -7.91 -3.80 12.46
CA PRO A 42 -7.43 -2.65 13.23
C PRO A 42 -6.60 -1.63 12.44
N PHE A 43 -6.01 -2.04 11.32
CA PHE A 43 -5.10 -1.22 10.52
C PHE A 43 -5.78 -0.56 9.31
N ILE A 44 -7.04 -0.91 9.01
CA ILE A 44 -7.71 -0.47 7.78
C ILE A 44 -7.90 1.05 7.74
N GLU A 45 -8.25 1.69 8.84
CA GLU A 45 -8.45 3.14 8.84
C GLU A 45 -7.12 3.90 8.72
N GLU A 46 -6.09 3.47 9.44
CA GLU A 46 -4.74 4.04 9.32
C GLU A 46 -4.21 3.91 7.89
N TRP A 47 -4.42 2.74 7.27
CA TRP A 47 -4.05 2.55 5.88
C TRP A 47 -4.86 3.46 4.94
N ARG A 48 -6.18 3.57 5.10
CA ARG A 48 -7.00 4.46 4.25
C ARG A 48 -6.54 5.92 4.28
N VAL A 49 -6.02 6.39 5.41
CA VAL A 49 -5.47 7.74 5.55
C VAL A 49 -4.14 7.88 4.80
N ALA A 50 -3.31 6.84 4.79
CA ALA A 50 -2.01 6.83 4.11
C ALA A 50 -2.07 6.45 2.62
N ASP A 51 -3.23 6.04 2.10
CA ASP A 51 -3.38 5.55 0.72
C ASP A 51 -3.31 6.64 -0.35
N VAL A 52 -2.08 6.86 -0.84
CA VAL A 52 -1.77 7.82 -1.90
C VAL A 52 -2.35 7.44 -3.27
N LEU A 53 -2.74 6.19 -3.48
CA LEU A 53 -3.26 5.72 -4.77
C LEU A 53 -4.78 5.87 -4.85
N ARG A 54 -5.49 5.88 -3.71
CA ARG A 54 -6.94 5.97 -3.67
C ARG A 54 -7.48 7.14 -4.49
N GLY A 55 -8.47 6.87 -5.34
CA GLY A 55 -9.06 7.87 -6.22
C GLY A 55 -8.19 8.27 -7.42
N THR A 56 -7.05 7.61 -7.62
CA THR A 56 -6.17 7.83 -8.78
C THR A 56 -6.42 6.78 -9.85
N GLN A 57 -6.32 7.18 -11.12
CA GLN A 57 -6.33 6.24 -12.24
C GLN A 57 -5.02 5.45 -12.24
N ILE A 58 -5.11 4.12 -12.26
CA ILE A 58 -3.96 3.23 -12.19
C ILE A 58 -3.99 2.14 -13.27
N ASP A 59 -2.79 1.72 -13.67
CA ASP A 59 -2.56 0.49 -14.41
C ASP A 59 -2.04 -0.58 -13.45
N VAL A 60 -2.75 -1.71 -13.40
CA VAL A 60 -2.39 -2.91 -12.66
C VAL A 60 -1.85 -3.94 -13.64
N GLN A 61 -0.54 -4.16 -13.60
CA GLN A 61 0.10 -5.23 -14.37
C GLN A 61 0.01 -6.54 -13.61
N THR A 62 -0.45 -7.59 -14.29
CA THR A 62 -0.55 -8.95 -13.76
C THR A 62 0.05 -9.92 -14.78
N THR A 63 0.25 -11.17 -14.39
CA THR A 63 0.63 -12.25 -15.32
C THR A 63 -0.40 -12.49 -16.44
N ALA A 64 -1.67 -12.13 -16.22
CA ALA A 64 -2.74 -12.23 -17.21
C ALA A 64 -2.89 -10.98 -18.10
N GLY A 65 -2.01 -9.98 -17.96
CA GLY A 65 -2.04 -8.73 -18.71
C GLY A 65 -2.31 -7.50 -17.82
N VAL A 66 -2.73 -6.40 -18.44
CA VAL A 66 -2.91 -5.11 -17.78
C VAL A 66 -4.39 -4.83 -17.55
N ALA A 67 -4.76 -4.52 -16.31
CA ALA A 67 -6.06 -3.95 -15.97
C ALA A 67 -5.90 -2.45 -15.70
N ARG A 68 -6.84 -1.64 -16.19
CA ARG A 68 -6.85 -0.18 -15.98
C ARG A 68 -8.12 0.24 -15.27
N GLY A 69 -8.01 1.14 -14.30
CA GLY A 69 -9.17 1.65 -13.60
C GLY A 69 -8.83 2.57 -12.44
N LEU A 70 -9.86 2.96 -11.69
CA LEU A 70 -9.75 3.84 -10.54
C LEU A 70 -9.43 3.04 -9.29
N ALA A 71 -8.36 3.39 -8.57
CA ALA A 71 -8.02 2.72 -7.32
C ALA A 71 -9.06 3.06 -6.23
N ARG A 72 -9.62 2.05 -5.58
CA ARG A 72 -10.62 2.19 -4.50
C ARG A 72 -10.07 1.77 -3.12
N GLY A 73 -8.76 1.64 -3.01
CA GLY A 73 -8.05 1.16 -1.82
C GLY A 73 -8.05 -0.36 -1.73
N ILE A 74 -8.03 -0.88 -0.51
CA ILE A 74 -8.02 -2.33 -0.26
C ILE A 74 -9.25 -2.83 0.50
N ASP A 75 -9.53 -4.12 0.42
CA ASP A 75 -10.51 -4.78 1.29
C ASP A 75 -9.91 -5.28 2.62
N LEU A 76 -10.75 -5.88 3.48
CA LEU A 76 -10.34 -6.43 4.78
C LEU A 76 -9.36 -7.61 4.70
N HIS A 77 -9.13 -8.15 3.51
CA HIS A 77 -8.17 -9.23 3.24
C HIS A 77 -6.88 -8.73 2.59
N GLY A 78 -6.73 -7.41 2.39
CA GLY A 78 -5.55 -6.84 1.74
C GLY A 78 -5.62 -6.80 0.22
N ALA A 79 -6.74 -7.17 -0.41
CA ALA A 79 -6.84 -7.15 -1.87
C ALA A 79 -6.98 -5.72 -2.39
N LEU A 80 -6.20 -5.35 -3.40
CA LEU A 80 -6.37 -4.07 -4.10
C LEU A 80 -7.69 -4.09 -4.89
N LEU A 81 -8.48 -3.02 -4.71
CA LEU A 81 -9.75 -2.80 -5.39
C LEU A 81 -9.57 -1.79 -6.51
N VAL A 82 -9.94 -2.17 -7.73
CA VAL A 82 -9.90 -1.28 -8.89
C VAL A 82 -11.25 -1.27 -9.59
N GLU A 83 -11.83 -0.09 -9.73
CA GLU A 83 -13.06 0.12 -10.47
C GLU A 83 -12.73 0.23 -11.97
N THR A 84 -13.19 -0.74 -12.76
CA THR A 84 -13.04 -0.77 -14.22
C THR A 84 -14.41 -0.59 -14.89
N PRO A 85 -14.47 -0.42 -16.23
CA PRO A 85 -15.75 -0.35 -16.95
C PRO A 85 -16.63 -1.61 -16.79
N GLN A 86 -16.05 -2.74 -16.34
CA GLN A 86 -16.74 -4.01 -16.11
C GLN A 86 -17.12 -4.19 -14.62
N GLY A 87 -16.90 -3.19 -13.78
CA GLY A 87 -17.14 -3.22 -12.35
C GLY A 87 -15.86 -3.26 -11.51
N VAL A 88 -16.02 -3.44 -10.20
CA VAL A 88 -14.89 -3.50 -9.27
C VAL A 88 -14.21 -4.86 -9.36
N ARG A 89 -12.92 -4.85 -9.67
CA ARG A 89 -12.05 -6.03 -9.69
C ARG A 89 -11.16 -6.05 -8.45
N ARG A 90 -10.98 -7.25 -7.90
CA ARG A 90 -10.06 -7.55 -6.79
C ARG A 90 -8.76 -8.12 -7.32
N PHE A 91 -7.64 -7.63 -6.80
CA PHE A 91 -6.31 -8.16 -7.08
C PHE A 91 -5.68 -8.62 -5.76
N ILE A 92 -5.51 -9.94 -5.63
CA ILE A 92 -4.89 -10.62 -4.49
C ILE A 92 -3.51 -11.09 -4.95
N SER A 93 -2.53 -11.14 -4.03
CA SER A 93 -1.10 -11.36 -4.25
C SER A 93 -0.70 -12.17 -5.50
N GLY A 94 0.29 -11.62 -6.20
CA GLY A 94 1.03 -12.12 -7.37
C GLY A 94 2.05 -11.02 -7.74
N GLU A 95 2.78 -11.13 -8.86
CA GLU A 95 3.52 -9.96 -9.37
C GLU A 95 2.52 -8.91 -9.86
N VAL A 96 2.15 -7.99 -8.97
CA VAL A 96 1.27 -6.86 -9.24
C VAL A 96 2.11 -5.59 -9.22
N THR A 97 2.25 -4.95 -10.37
CA THR A 97 2.83 -3.61 -10.45
C THR A 97 1.71 -2.60 -10.64
N VAL A 98 1.61 -1.65 -9.71
CA VAL A 98 0.65 -0.54 -9.78
C VAL A 98 1.39 0.72 -10.22
N ARG A 99 0.83 1.44 -11.19
CA ARG A 99 1.39 2.72 -11.66
C ARG A 99 0.28 3.73 -11.83
N PRO A 100 0.42 4.96 -11.28
CA PRO A 100 -0.44 6.07 -11.67
C PRO A 100 -0.37 6.28 -13.18
N VAL A 101 -1.51 6.50 -13.82
CA VAL A 101 -1.55 6.91 -15.22
C VAL A 101 -1.04 8.35 -15.30
N SER A 102 -0.03 8.59 -16.14
CA SER A 102 0.49 9.93 -16.45
C SER A 102 -0.33 10.59 -17.54
#